data_AF-A0A7R9L6V8-F1
#
_entry.id   AF-A0A7R9L6V8-F1
#
_cell.length_a   1.000
_cell.length_b   1.000
_cell.length_c   1.000
_cell.angle_alpha   90.00
_cell.angle_beta   90.00
_cell.angle_gamma   90.00
#
_symmetry.space_group_name_H-M   'P 1'
#
loop_
_entity.id
_entity.type
_entity.pdbx_description
1 polymer ?
#
loop_
_entity_poly.entity_id
_entity_poly.type
_entity_poly.pdbx_seq_one_letter_code
_entity_poly.pdbx_strand_id
1 'polypeptide(L)'
;MLVIMSALIVVFGIVQPLCTELWQFYLCAMLVNAGVSSFDMGTTVWVIEMWQKNSAPVLQLAKAVGGAGMVVAPLLAGPFIQGRVVPSNATLAEFFNRTHSKAKGDDLIDEYNYSLDRRSDLLIPFIAGGAVNLIIPVSMLAMFIFKRYHYDESEAELNSQVGGGKGAESRRATVISVKEFTIRKPTVEQTPAMKWLFVALIGISLSTYGAMENTHLVYSSTYYQLGPIKMSASKAADVNAVLNASLTVGKLISTFIALKVKANIMLIYHMVLLAISQAVLYFGRNSEVIVWVGNVLI
;
A
#
# COMPACT_ATOMS: atom_id res chain seq x y z
N MET A 1 21.91 1.18 4.46
CA MET A 1 20.84 0.41 5.13
C MET A 1 19.62 0.21 4.22
N LEU A 2 19.01 1.27 3.66
CA LEU A 2 17.83 1.15 2.76
C LEU A 2 18.07 0.24 1.54
N VAL A 3 19.22 0.37 0.86
CA VAL A 3 19.56 -0.51 -0.29
C VAL A 3 19.60 -1.99 0.12
N ILE A 4 20.20 -2.30 1.27
CA ILE A 4 20.28 -3.67 1.80
C ILE A 4 18.87 -4.20 2.10
N MET A 5 18.03 -3.41 2.77
CA MET A 5 16.65 -3.80 3.08
C MET A 5 15.83 -4.02 1.80
N SER A 6 16.00 -3.17 0.78
CA SER A 6 15.32 -3.35 -0.51
C SER A 6 15.79 -4.60 -1.28
N ALA A 7 17.07 -4.97 -1.18
CA ALA A 7 17.58 -6.21 -1.76
C ALA A 7 17.00 -7.45 -1.06
N LEU A 8 16.83 -7.39 0.28
CA LEU A 8 16.20 -8.47 1.04
C LEU A 8 14.74 -8.69 0.63
N ILE A 9 13.98 -7.62 0.32
CA ILE A 9 12.61 -7.73 -0.21
C ILE A 9 12.58 -8.60 -1.47
N VAL A 10 13.50 -8.35 -2.41
CA VAL A 10 13.55 -9.09 -3.69
C VAL A 10 13.90 -10.56 -3.47
N VAL A 11 14.94 -10.82 -2.68
CA VAL A 11 15.40 -12.20 -2.42
C VAL A 11 14.30 -13.02 -1.76
N PHE A 12 13.72 -12.53 -0.66
CA PHE A 12 12.67 -13.26 0.04
C PHE A 12 11.35 -13.32 -0.73
N GLY A 13 11.04 -12.32 -1.57
CA GLY A 13 9.87 -12.35 -2.45
C GLY A 13 9.93 -13.45 -3.51
N ILE A 14 11.11 -13.72 -4.08
CA ILE A 14 11.32 -14.81 -5.05
C ILE A 14 11.37 -16.18 -4.34
N VAL A 15 11.90 -16.23 -3.11
CA VAL A 15 11.99 -17.48 -2.33
C VAL A 15 10.64 -17.89 -1.73
N GLN A 16 9.74 -16.94 -1.47
CA GLN A 16 8.43 -17.20 -0.85
C GLN A 16 7.61 -18.34 -1.51
N PRO A 17 7.46 -18.44 -2.85
CA PRO A 17 6.73 -19.54 -3.47
C PRO A 17 7.49 -20.89 -3.48
N LEU A 18 8.80 -20.89 -3.14
CA LEU A 18 9.62 -22.10 -3.06
C LEU A 18 9.55 -22.78 -1.68
N CYS A 19 8.97 -22.11 -0.67
CA CYS A 19 8.82 -22.66 0.66
C CYS A 19 7.80 -23.82 0.69
N THR A 20 8.23 -25.01 1.09
CA THR A 20 7.35 -26.19 1.20
C THR A 20 6.63 -26.25 2.54
N GLU A 21 7.23 -25.69 3.58
CA GLU A 21 6.69 -25.68 4.94
C GLU A 21 6.00 -24.35 5.27
N LEU A 22 4.86 -24.43 5.95
CA LEU A 22 4.04 -23.25 6.29
C LEU A 22 4.81 -22.24 7.16
N TRP A 23 5.64 -22.71 8.09
CA TRP A 23 6.42 -21.83 8.96
C TRP A 23 7.49 -21.05 8.19
N GLN A 24 8.09 -21.65 7.15
CA GLN A 24 9.08 -21.00 6.30
C GLN A 24 8.44 -19.88 5.49
N PHE A 25 7.21 -20.13 5.00
CA PHE A 25 6.43 -19.13 4.29
C PHE A 25 6.13 -17.92 5.18
N TYR A 26 5.70 -18.13 6.43
CA TYR A 26 5.46 -17.02 7.37
C TYR A 26 6.73 -16.25 7.71
N LEU A 27 7.86 -16.95 7.90
CA LEU A 27 9.14 -16.30 8.16
C LEU A 27 9.57 -15.41 6.98
N CYS A 28 9.47 -15.93 5.74
CA CYS A 28 9.80 -15.17 4.53
C CYS A 28 8.87 -13.96 4.37
N ALA A 29 7.56 -14.15 4.55
CA ALA A 29 6.59 -13.07 4.49
C ALA A 29 6.88 -11.98 5.54
N MET A 30 7.26 -12.34 6.76
CA MET A 30 7.62 -11.38 7.80
C MET A 30 8.84 -10.53 7.39
N LEU A 31 9.88 -11.16 6.84
CA LEU A 31 11.10 -10.47 6.40
C LEU A 31 10.83 -9.53 5.22
N VAL A 32 10.01 -9.96 4.25
CA VAL A 32 9.55 -9.11 3.15
C VAL A 32 8.83 -7.88 3.68
N ASN A 33 7.85 -8.07 4.58
CA ASN A 33 7.05 -6.97 5.13
C ASN A 33 7.87 -6.00 5.99
N ALA A 34 8.86 -6.49 6.75
CA ALA A 34 9.78 -5.63 7.48
C ALA A 34 10.62 -4.74 6.53
N GLY A 35 11.07 -5.32 5.41
CA GLY A 35 11.77 -4.59 4.36
C GLY A 35 10.89 -3.51 3.72
N VAL A 36 9.66 -3.87 3.32
CA VAL A 36 8.69 -2.94 2.70
C VAL A 36 8.38 -1.78 3.64
N SER A 37 8.16 -2.06 4.93
CA SER A 37 7.88 -1.03 5.95
C SER A 37 9.04 -0.06 6.11
N SER A 38 10.27 -0.58 6.15
CA SER A 38 11.48 0.24 6.26
C SER A 38 11.68 1.14 5.03
N PHE A 39 11.39 0.60 3.83
CA PHE A 39 11.43 1.36 2.58
C PHE A 39 10.39 2.48 2.58
N ASP A 40 9.16 2.20 3.02
CA ASP A 40 8.08 3.18 3.04
C ASP A 40 8.34 4.34 4.01
N MET A 41 8.87 4.03 5.20
CA MET A 41 9.28 5.06 6.16
C MET A 41 10.45 5.89 5.64
N GLY A 42 11.49 5.23 5.10
CA GLY A 42 12.68 5.92 4.58
C GLY A 42 12.36 6.86 3.42
N THR A 43 11.53 6.41 2.48
CA THR A 43 11.10 7.25 1.35
C THR A 43 10.20 8.40 1.78
N THR A 44 9.30 8.18 2.76
CA THR A 44 8.45 9.25 3.31
C THR A 44 9.29 10.35 3.97
N VAL A 45 10.27 9.97 4.79
CA VAL A 45 11.19 10.94 5.44
C VAL A 45 11.99 11.69 4.38
N TRP A 46 12.57 10.99 3.40
CA TRP A 46 13.32 11.62 2.31
C TRP A 46 12.48 12.65 1.53
N VAL A 47 11.22 12.34 1.23
CA VAL A 47 10.33 13.28 0.53
C VAL A 47 10.04 14.51 1.39
N ILE A 48 9.81 14.33 2.70
CA ILE A 48 9.57 15.45 3.63
C ILE A 48 10.81 16.34 3.76
N GLU A 49 12.00 15.74 3.84
CA GLU A 49 13.26 16.48 3.92
C GLU A 49 13.57 17.24 2.62
N MET A 50 13.35 16.63 1.45
CA MET A 50 13.56 17.28 0.15
C MET A 50 12.54 18.40 -0.14
N TRP A 51 11.29 18.24 0.31
CA TRP A 51 10.21 19.21 0.13
C TRP A 51 9.71 19.75 1.47
N GLN A 52 10.59 20.41 2.24
CA GLN A 52 10.24 20.95 3.56
C GLN A 52 8.98 21.83 3.56
N LYS A 53 8.74 22.57 2.48
CA LYS A 53 7.51 23.34 2.24
C LYS A 53 6.59 22.57 1.30
N ASN A 54 5.33 22.38 1.71
CA ASN A 54 4.31 21.67 0.94
C ASN A 54 4.71 20.22 0.57
N SER A 55 5.33 19.48 1.50
CA SER A 55 5.60 18.04 1.31
C SER A 55 4.33 17.21 1.11
N ALA A 56 3.20 17.62 1.67
CA ALA A 56 1.96 16.83 1.67
C ALA A 56 1.45 16.48 0.24
N PRO A 57 1.29 17.43 -0.70
CA PRO A 57 0.95 17.11 -2.09
C PRO A 57 1.96 16.19 -2.79
N VAL A 58 3.27 16.37 -2.55
CA VAL A 58 4.33 15.53 -3.16
C VAL A 58 4.26 14.11 -2.62
N LEU A 59 4.03 13.96 -1.32
CA LEU A 59 3.87 12.66 -0.67
C LEU A 59 2.60 11.95 -1.19
N GLN A 60 1.49 12.67 -1.35
CA GLN A 60 0.26 12.10 -1.93
C GLN A 60 0.47 11.68 -3.38
N LEU A 61 1.21 12.46 -4.18
CA LEU A 61 1.56 12.09 -5.56
C LEU A 61 2.43 10.83 -5.59
N ALA A 62 3.44 10.73 -4.73
CA ALA A 62 4.30 9.54 -4.63
C ALA A 62 3.47 8.29 -4.29
N LYS A 63 2.54 8.39 -3.34
CA LYS A 63 1.60 7.31 -3.00
C LYS A 63 0.61 6.99 -4.13
N ALA A 64 0.21 7.98 -4.92
CA ALA A 64 -0.65 7.79 -6.08
C ALA A 64 0.06 7.03 -7.21
N VAL A 65 1.32 7.36 -7.50
CA VAL A 65 2.17 6.61 -8.45
C VAL A 65 2.34 5.16 -7.99
N GLY A 66 2.54 4.93 -6.69
CA GLY A 66 2.55 3.58 -6.12
C GLY A 66 1.24 2.80 -6.35
N GLY A 67 0.09 3.50 -6.36
CA GLY A 67 -1.21 2.92 -6.65
C GLY A 67 -1.32 2.31 -8.05
N ALA A 68 -0.65 2.88 -9.06
CA ALA A 68 -0.64 2.31 -10.41
C ALA A 68 -0.08 0.88 -10.43
N GLY A 69 0.92 0.57 -9.58
CA GLY A 69 1.43 -0.78 -9.42
C GLY A 69 0.40 -1.76 -8.86
N MET A 70 -0.49 -1.29 -7.98
CA MET A 70 -1.59 -2.09 -7.40
C MET A 70 -2.68 -2.41 -8.43
N VAL A 71 -2.84 -1.61 -9.49
CA VAL A 71 -3.77 -1.90 -10.60
C VAL A 71 -3.21 -2.97 -11.53
N VAL A 72 -1.91 -2.86 -11.84
CA VAL A 72 -1.25 -3.76 -12.78
C VAL A 72 -1.10 -5.17 -12.19
N ALA A 73 -0.89 -5.29 -10.87
CA ALA A 73 -0.62 -6.58 -10.22
C ALA A 73 -1.76 -7.61 -10.35
N PRO A 74 -3.05 -7.31 -10.04
CA PRO A 74 -4.16 -8.25 -10.24
C PRO A 74 -4.37 -8.62 -11.70
N LEU A 75 -4.17 -7.67 -12.63
CA LEU A 75 -4.30 -7.90 -14.08
C LEU A 75 -3.22 -8.87 -14.60
N LEU A 76 -1.98 -8.72 -14.12
CA LEU A 76 -0.90 -9.65 -14.42
C LEU A 76 -1.14 -11.04 -13.80
N ALA A 77 -1.73 -11.11 -12.61
CA ALA A 77 -1.99 -12.36 -11.91
C ALA A 77 -3.22 -13.12 -12.45
N GLY A 78 -4.22 -12.40 -12.98
CA GLY A 78 -5.48 -12.95 -13.51
C GLY A 78 -5.36 -14.24 -14.34
N PRO A 79 -4.52 -14.30 -15.39
CA PRO A 79 -4.39 -15.51 -16.22
C PRO A 79 -3.77 -16.70 -15.48
N PHE A 80 -2.92 -16.47 -14.49
CA PHE A 80 -2.24 -17.54 -13.75
C PHE A 80 -3.12 -18.12 -12.63
N ILE A 81 -4.14 -17.38 -12.18
CA ILE A 81 -5.04 -17.83 -11.09
C ILE A 81 -6.04 -18.89 -11.58
N GLN A 82 -6.47 -18.83 -12.84
CA GLN A 82 -7.47 -19.76 -13.38
C GLN A 82 -6.92 -21.20 -13.51
N GLY A 83 -5.59 -21.35 -13.66
CA GLY A 83 -4.96 -22.61 -14.04
C GLY A 83 -5.37 -23.01 -15.47
N ARG A 84 -4.59 -23.87 -16.13
CA ARG A 84 -5.03 -24.44 -17.42
C ARG A 84 -6.33 -25.22 -17.21
N VAL A 85 -7.40 -24.75 -17.83
CA VAL A 85 -8.67 -25.48 -17.88
C VAL A 85 -8.41 -26.74 -18.69
N VAL A 86 -8.30 -27.89 -18.02
CA VAL A 86 -8.40 -29.18 -18.69
C VAL A 86 -9.82 -29.23 -19.26
N PRO A 87 -10.02 -29.28 -20.60
CA PRO A 87 -11.34 -29.40 -21.18
C PRO A 87 -11.82 -30.82 -20.95
N SER A 88 -12.31 -31.10 -19.74
CA SER A 88 -12.97 -32.36 -19.49
C SER A 88 -14.43 -32.17 -19.86
N ASN A 89 -14.87 -32.91 -20.86
CA ASN A 89 -16.28 -33.17 -21.15
C ASN A 89 -17.01 -33.88 -19.99
N ALA A 90 -16.39 -33.97 -18.80
CA ALA A 90 -16.99 -34.45 -17.57
C ALA A 90 -18.08 -33.49 -17.11
N THR A 91 -19.32 -33.89 -17.36
CA THR A 91 -20.50 -33.34 -16.70
C THR A 91 -20.30 -33.29 -15.18
N LEU A 92 -20.75 -32.22 -14.53
CA LEU A 92 -20.74 -32.00 -13.06
C LEU A 92 -21.16 -33.22 -12.22
N ALA A 93 -21.92 -34.15 -12.80
CA ALA A 93 -22.31 -35.43 -12.20
C ALA A 93 -21.13 -36.38 -11.93
N GLU A 94 -20.07 -36.38 -12.75
CA GLU A 94 -18.89 -37.23 -12.53
C GLU A 94 -18.01 -36.71 -11.39
N PHE A 95 -17.96 -35.39 -11.18
CA PHE A 95 -17.17 -34.79 -10.10
C PHE A 95 -17.74 -35.14 -8.71
N PHE A 96 -19.08 -35.13 -8.57
CA PHE A 96 -19.75 -35.55 -7.33
C PHE A 96 -19.78 -37.07 -7.11
N ASN A 97 -19.51 -37.88 -8.15
CA ASN A 97 -19.42 -39.34 -8.03
C ASN A 97 -18.01 -39.82 -7.65
N ARG A 98 -16.97 -38.98 -7.83
CA ARG A 98 -15.56 -39.32 -7.51
C ARG A 98 -15.21 -39.28 -6.03
N THR A 99 -16.02 -38.66 -5.16
CA THR A 99 -15.72 -38.55 -3.72
C THR A 99 -15.83 -39.86 -2.93
N HIS A 100 -16.32 -40.95 -3.54
CA HIS A 100 -16.47 -42.25 -2.86
C HIS A 100 -15.63 -43.41 -3.45
N SER A 101 -14.85 -43.18 -4.51
CA SER A 101 -13.98 -44.23 -5.05
C SER A 101 -12.58 -44.13 -4.44
N LYS A 102 -12.08 -45.23 -3.85
CA LYS A 102 -10.68 -45.36 -3.42
C LYS A 102 -9.78 -44.98 -4.59
N ALA A 103 -9.05 -43.87 -4.45
CA ALA A 103 -8.11 -43.37 -5.45
C ALA A 103 -7.16 -44.49 -5.89
N LYS A 104 -7.16 -44.81 -7.19
CA LYS A 104 -6.24 -45.78 -7.79
C LYS A 104 -4.86 -45.12 -7.87
N GLY A 105 -3.78 -45.90 -7.93
CA GLY A 105 -2.41 -45.36 -8.00
C GLY A 105 -2.18 -44.34 -9.12
N ASP A 106 -2.92 -44.45 -10.23
CA ASP A 106 -2.87 -43.50 -11.35
C ASP A 106 -3.55 -42.15 -11.01
N ASP A 107 -4.63 -42.15 -10.22
CA ASP A 107 -5.32 -40.91 -9.80
C ASP A 107 -4.43 -40.08 -8.85
N LEU A 108 -3.61 -40.74 -8.03
CA LEU A 108 -2.65 -40.07 -7.13
C LEU A 108 -1.48 -39.44 -7.90
N ILE A 109 -1.06 -40.08 -8.99
CA ILE A 109 -0.01 -39.55 -9.87
C ILE A 109 -0.55 -38.35 -10.65
N ASP A 110 -1.78 -38.40 -11.14
CA ASP A 110 -2.43 -37.29 -11.82
C ASP A 110 -2.71 -36.11 -10.87
N GLU A 111 -3.13 -36.37 -9.63
CA GLU A 111 -3.29 -35.32 -8.61
C GLU A 111 -1.94 -34.67 -8.21
N TYR A 112 -0.89 -35.49 -8.07
CA TYR A 112 0.47 -35.02 -7.81
C TYR A 112 1.00 -34.16 -8.97
N ASN A 113 0.87 -34.64 -10.21
CA ASN A 113 1.30 -33.92 -11.41
C ASN A 113 0.50 -32.62 -11.61
N TYR A 114 -0.81 -32.64 -11.35
CA TYR A 114 -1.65 -31.44 -11.39
C TYR A 114 -1.23 -30.41 -10.35
N SER A 115 -0.89 -30.84 -9.14
CA SER A 115 -0.41 -29.95 -8.07
C SER A 115 0.95 -29.31 -8.41
N LEU A 116 1.84 -30.05 -9.11
CA LEU A 116 3.13 -29.58 -9.59
C LEU A 116 3.00 -28.58 -10.73
N ASP A 117 2.15 -28.87 -11.72
CA ASP A 117 1.91 -27.97 -12.86
C ASP A 117 1.29 -26.65 -12.37
N ARG A 118 0.36 -26.74 -11.40
CA ARG A 118 -0.25 -25.55 -10.78
C ARG A 118 0.73 -24.74 -9.94
N ARG A 119 1.65 -25.37 -9.23
CA ARG A 119 2.73 -24.67 -8.51
C ARG A 119 3.67 -23.94 -9.49
N SER A 120 3.99 -24.57 -10.61
CA SER A 120 4.80 -23.95 -11.67
C SER A 120 4.12 -22.73 -12.28
N ASP A 121 2.83 -22.83 -12.61
CA ASP A 121 2.03 -21.72 -13.14
C ASP A 121 1.93 -20.55 -12.14
N LEU A 122 1.83 -20.85 -10.85
CA LEU A 122 1.81 -19.85 -9.77
C LEU A 122 3.19 -19.24 -9.49
N LEU A 123 4.30 -19.89 -9.85
CA LEU A 123 5.66 -19.39 -9.65
C LEU A 123 5.98 -18.21 -10.58
N ILE A 124 5.45 -18.25 -11.80
CA ILE A 124 5.70 -17.26 -12.87
C ILE A 124 5.40 -15.81 -12.41
N PRO A 125 4.22 -15.48 -11.85
CA PRO A 125 3.93 -14.12 -11.41
C PRO A 125 4.82 -13.66 -10.24
N PHE A 126 5.27 -14.56 -9.36
CA PHE A 126 6.19 -14.22 -8.27
C PHE A 126 7.59 -13.88 -8.79
N ILE A 127 8.12 -14.67 -9.75
CA ILE A 127 9.41 -14.37 -10.37
C ILE A 127 9.34 -13.07 -11.17
N ALA A 128 8.27 -12.88 -11.97
CA ALA A 128 8.06 -11.65 -12.72
C ALA A 128 7.97 -10.42 -11.79
N GLY A 129 7.21 -10.52 -10.70
CA GLY A 129 7.10 -9.46 -9.69
C GLY A 129 8.43 -9.18 -8.98
N GLY A 130 9.19 -10.22 -8.63
CA GLY A 130 10.53 -10.09 -8.06
C GLY A 130 11.51 -9.39 -9.00
N ALA A 131 11.48 -9.74 -10.29
CA ALA A 131 12.33 -9.12 -11.32
C ALA A 131 12.00 -7.62 -11.50
N VAL A 132 10.73 -7.24 -11.51
CA VAL A 132 10.31 -5.82 -11.55
C VAL A 132 10.78 -5.08 -10.30
N ASN A 133 10.72 -5.73 -9.13
CA ASN A 133 11.19 -5.14 -7.88
C ASN A 133 12.70 -4.87 -7.83
N LEU A 134 13.53 -5.45 -8.71
CA LEU A 134 14.95 -5.10 -8.83
C LEU A 134 15.18 -3.65 -9.26
N ILE A 135 14.20 -3.02 -9.89
CA ILE A 135 14.27 -1.60 -10.27
C ILE A 135 14.46 -0.71 -9.04
N ILE A 136 13.89 -1.08 -7.88
CA ILE A 136 13.98 -0.31 -6.63
C ILE A 136 15.43 -0.20 -6.12
N PRO A 137 16.17 -1.29 -5.82
CA PRO A 137 17.55 -1.18 -5.36
C PRO A 137 18.47 -0.55 -6.42
N VAL A 138 18.23 -0.80 -7.71
CA VAL A 138 19.01 -0.18 -8.81
C VAL A 138 18.81 1.33 -8.84
N SER A 139 17.56 1.81 -8.73
CA SER A 139 17.26 3.25 -8.69
C SER A 139 17.84 3.93 -7.45
N MET A 140 17.79 3.28 -6.28
CA MET A 140 18.43 3.80 -5.06
C MET A 140 19.95 3.84 -5.17
N LEU A 141 20.57 2.82 -5.77
CA LEU A 141 22.01 2.79 -6.03
C LEU A 141 22.41 3.92 -6.99
N ALA A 142 21.64 4.11 -8.06
CA ALA A 142 21.85 5.21 -9.00
C ALA A 142 21.77 6.57 -8.30
N MET A 143 20.74 6.82 -7.49
CA MET A 143 20.64 8.06 -6.70
C MET A 143 21.85 8.27 -5.78
N PHE A 144 22.33 7.21 -5.13
CA PHE A 144 23.48 7.28 -4.25
C PHE A 144 24.78 7.65 -4.99
N ILE A 145 24.96 7.15 -6.22
CA ILE A 145 26.15 7.40 -7.04
C ILE A 145 26.09 8.80 -7.68
N PHE A 146 24.93 9.21 -8.22
CA PHE A 146 24.82 10.44 -9.00
C PHE A 146 24.66 11.70 -8.16
N LYS A 147 24.03 11.63 -6.99
CA LYS A 147 23.83 12.81 -6.14
C LYS A 147 23.71 12.39 -4.68
N ARG A 148 24.84 12.39 -3.97
CA ARG A 148 24.85 12.16 -2.52
C ARG A 148 24.06 13.30 -1.87
N TYR A 149 22.88 12.99 -1.37
CA TYR A 149 22.05 13.94 -0.63
C TYR A 149 22.86 14.49 0.56
N HIS A 150 23.05 15.80 0.60
CA HIS A 150 23.65 16.52 1.72
C HIS A 150 22.51 17.26 2.41
N TYR A 151 22.29 16.95 3.68
CA TYR A 151 21.37 17.71 4.51
C TYR A 151 22.07 19.02 4.89
N ASP A 152 21.57 20.16 4.39
CA ASP A 152 22.09 21.46 4.80
C ASP A 152 21.61 21.77 6.23
N GLU A 153 22.49 21.46 7.18
CA GLU A 153 22.30 21.71 8.63
C GLU A 153 22.14 23.22 8.94
N SER A 154 22.52 24.10 8.02
CA SER A 154 22.58 25.55 8.26
C SER A 154 21.21 26.22 8.46
N GLU A 155 20.12 25.70 7.87
CA GLU A 155 18.78 26.27 8.11
C GLU A 155 18.17 25.83 9.45
N ALA A 156 18.57 24.67 9.98
CA ALA A 156 18.13 24.19 11.28
C ALA A 156 18.81 24.96 12.43
N GLU A 157 20.09 25.28 12.27
CA GLU A 157 20.85 26.12 13.23
C GLU A 157 20.42 27.59 13.18
N LEU A 158 20.16 28.15 11.99
CA LEU A 158 19.70 29.54 11.86
C LEU A 158 18.33 29.73 12.53
N ASN A 159 17.44 28.74 12.44
CA ASN A 159 16.14 28.77 13.10
C ASN A 159 16.20 28.48 14.62
N SER A 160 17.23 27.77 15.11
CA SER A 160 17.43 27.53 16.54
C SER A 160 18.03 28.75 17.25
N GLN A 161 18.88 29.53 16.58
CA GLN A 161 19.48 30.75 17.15
C GLN A 161 18.49 31.93 17.21
N VAL A 162 17.56 32.05 16.27
CA VAL A 162 16.52 33.11 16.30
C VAL A 162 15.52 32.91 17.46
N GLY A 163 15.41 31.69 18.01
CA GLY A 163 14.52 31.37 19.14
C GLY A 163 15.14 31.55 20.54
N GLY A 164 16.43 31.91 20.65
CA GLY A 164 17.18 31.82 21.91
C GLY A 164 18.14 32.98 22.16
N GLY A 165 17.66 34.23 22.14
CA GLY A 165 18.49 35.40 22.42
C GLY A 165 18.10 36.15 23.70
N LYS A 166 18.69 35.78 24.85
CA LYS A 166 18.77 36.67 26.02
C LYS A 166 20.03 37.53 25.90
N GLY A 167 19.84 38.83 25.70
CA GLY A 167 20.78 39.89 26.08
C GLY A 167 21.94 40.18 25.11
N ALA A 168 21.86 41.31 24.39
CA ALA A 168 22.74 42.45 24.64
C ALA A 168 22.41 43.60 23.68
N GLU A 169 22.06 44.71 24.30
CA GLU A 169 21.89 46.06 23.79
C GLU A 169 23.13 46.54 23.00
N SER A 170 23.10 46.50 21.66
CA SER A 170 23.86 47.43 20.79
C SER A 170 23.57 47.17 19.32
N ARG A 171 22.75 48.05 18.72
CA ARG A 171 22.85 48.63 17.35
C ARG A 171 21.47 48.96 16.80
N ARG A 172 21.05 50.19 17.10
CA ARG A 172 19.99 50.92 16.41
C ARG A 172 20.55 51.41 15.06
N ALA A 173 19.71 51.40 14.02
CA ALA A 173 19.93 51.79 12.61
C ALA A 173 20.63 50.71 11.75
N THR A 174 19.90 49.94 10.96
CA THR A 174 19.34 50.41 9.68
C THR A 174 18.07 49.64 9.32
N VAL A 175 16.99 50.38 9.09
CA VAL A 175 15.69 49.90 8.63
C VAL A 175 15.71 49.77 7.10
N ILE A 176 15.53 48.57 6.55
CA ILE A 176 14.77 48.39 5.30
C ILE A 176 13.84 47.18 5.48
N SER A 177 12.57 47.51 5.68
CA SER A 177 11.36 46.70 5.62
C SER A 177 11.45 45.43 4.76
N VAL A 178 11.72 44.30 5.40
CA VAL A 178 11.05 43.04 5.04
C VAL A 178 9.88 42.94 6.01
N LYS A 179 8.67 43.12 5.51
CA LYS A 179 7.46 42.74 6.25
C LYS A 179 7.58 41.25 6.52
N GLU A 180 8.07 40.90 7.70
CA GLU A 180 7.87 39.60 8.30
C GLU A 180 6.37 39.33 8.30
N PHE A 181 5.92 38.53 7.33
CA PHE A 181 4.71 37.74 7.51
C PHE A 181 5.09 36.64 8.50
N THR A 182 5.21 37.03 9.78
CA THR A 182 5.35 36.09 10.88
C THR A 182 4.06 35.31 10.91
N ILE A 183 4.07 34.13 10.29
CA ILE A 183 3.02 33.14 10.44
C ILE A 183 2.95 32.86 11.93
N ARG A 184 1.95 33.43 12.59
CA ARG A 184 1.61 33.18 13.98
C ARG A 184 1.32 31.68 14.09
N LYS A 185 2.33 30.87 14.41
CA LYS A 185 2.13 29.49 14.84
C LYS A 185 1.15 29.58 16.02
N PRO A 186 -0.01 28.90 15.99
CA PRO A 186 -0.86 28.86 17.17
C PRO A 186 -0.10 28.07 18.22
N THR A 187 0.67 28.77 19.05
CA THR A 187 1.39 28.19 20.18
C THR A 187 0.36 27.95 21.27
N VAL A 188 -0.45 26.91 21.11
CA VAL A 188 -0.97 26.19 22.27
C VAL A 188 0.28 25.58 22.89
N GLU A 189 0.63 26.03 24.08
CA GLU A 189 1.76 25.51 24.86
C GLU A 189 1.41 24.07 25.27
N GLN A 190 1.56 23.15 24.32
CA GLN A 190 1.18 21.76 24.52
C GLN A 190 2.17 21.12 25.48
N THR A 191 1.66 20.67 26.62
CA THR A 191 2.43 19.84 27.55
C THR A 191 2.95 18.60 26.81
N PRO A 192 4.14 18.07 27.17
CA PRO A 192 4.69 16.88 26.52
C PRO A 192 3.71 15.70 26.58
N ALA A 193 2.94 15.57 27.66
CA ALA A 193 1.87 14.58 27.80
C ALA A 193 0.77 14.74 26.73
N MET A 194 0.34 15.97 26.44
CA MET A 194 -0.65 16.24 25.41
C MET A 194 -0.13 15.89 24.01
N LYS A 195 1.16 16.14 23.73
CA LYS A 195 1.80 15.75 22.46
C LYS A 195 1.82 14.23 22.27
N TRP A 196 2.25 13.49 23.28
CA TRP A 196 2.25 12.02 23.25
C TRP A 196 0.83 11.45 23.15
N LEU A 197 -0.14 12.06 23.82
CA LEU A 197 -1.55 11.69 23.68
C LEU A 197 -2.04 11.88 22.23
N PHE A 198 -1.74 13.02 21.60
CA PHE A 198 -2.08 13.26 20.20
C PHE A 198 -1.42 12.25 19.26
N VAL A 199 -0.13 11.95 19.47
CA VAL A 199 0.58 10.93 18.68
C VAL A 199 -0.07 9.56 18.84
N ALA A 200 -0.42 9.17 20.07
CA ALA A 200 -1.10 7.90 20.33
C ALA A 200 -2.48 7.85 19.64
N LEU A 201 -3.28 8.92 19.73
CA LEU A 201 -4.59 8.99 19.09
C LEU A 201 -4.52 8.95 17.56
N ILE A 202 -3.58 9.69 16.97
CA ILE A 202 -3.33 9.65 15.52
C ILE A 202 -2.84 8.25 15.12
N GLY A 203 -1.95 7.65 15.91
CA GLY A 203 -1.46 6.29 15.69
C GLY A 203 -2.57 5.25 15.68
N ILE A 204 -3.50 5.31 16.65
CA ILE A 204 -4.67 4.43 16.70
C ILE A 204 -5.56 4.66 15.48
N SER A 205 -5.87 5.92 15.16
CA SER A 205 -6.73 6.26 14.01
C SER A 205 -6.15 5.74 12.69
N LEU A 206 -4.85 5.96 12.44
CA LEU A 206 -4.15 5.45 11.26
C LEU A 206 -4.11 3.92 11.24
N SER A 207 -3.91 3.28 12.38
CA SER A 207 -3.87 1.82 12.47
C SER A 207 -5.24 1.20 12.17
N THR A 208 -6.33 1.77 12.71
CA THR A 208 -7.69 1.29 12.43
C THR A 208 -8.05 1.48 10.97
N TYR A 209 -7.74 2.65 10.39
CA TYR A 209 -7.94 2.91 8.97
C TYR A 209 -7.15 1.93 8.10
N GLY A 210 -5.86 1.77 8.36
CA GLY A 210 -4.99 0.86 7.60
C GLY A 210 -5.38 -0.60 7.74
N ALA A 211 -5.85 -1.03 8.92
CA ALA A 211 -6.37 -2.38 9.14
C ALA A 211 -7.64 -2.62 8.32
N MET A 212 -8.58 -1.67 8.31
CA MET A 212 -9.80 -1.76 7.51
C MET A 212 -9.48 -1.84 6.00
N GLU A 213 -8.62 -0.94 5.50
CA GLU A 213 -8.20 -0.92 4.09
C GLU A 213 -7.55 -2.24 3.67
N ASN A 214 -6.56 -2.73 4.45
CA ASN A 214 -5.88 -3.98 4.15
C ASN A 214 -6.80 -5.20 4.26
N THR A 215 -7.71 -5.22 5.24
CA THR A 215 -8.69 -6.31 5.36
C THR A 215 -9.56 -6.39 4.12
N HIS A 216 -10.03 -5.24 3.61
CA HIS A 216 -10.82 -5.21 2.39
C HIS A 216 -9.98 -5.64 1.17
N LEU A 217 -8.77 -5.11 0.99
CA LEU A 217 -7.90 -5.48 -0.13
C LEU A 217 -7.54 -6.98 -0.15
N VAL A 218 -7.30 -7.58 1.02
CA VAL A 218 -6.90 -9.00 1.12
C VAL A 218 -8.08 -9.95 1.02
N TYR A 219 -9.20 -9.65 1.69
CA TYR A 219 -10.32 -10.60 1.81
C TYR A 219 -11.47 -10.36 0.82
N SER A 220 -11.56 -9.21 0.16
CA SER A 220 -12.66 -8.89 -0.77
C SER A 220 -12.80 -9.94 -1.88
N SER A 221 -11.71 -10.29 -2.55
CA SER A 221 -11.71 -11.28 -3.65
C SER A 221 -12.20 -12.66 -3.19
N THR A 222 -11.79 -13.11 -2.00
CA THR A 222 -12.25 -14.37 -1.39
C THR A 222 -13.71 -14.28 -0.96
N TYR A 223 -14.13 -13.15 -0.39
CA TYR A 223 -15.51 -12.89 -0.01
C TYR A 223 -16.45 -12.88 -1.23
N TYR A 224 -16.02 -12.34 -2.37
CA TYR A 224 -16.84 -12.35 -3.59
C TYR A 224 -17.00 -13.76 -4.19
N GLN A 225 -16.00 -14.63 -4.01
CA GLN A 225 -16.04 -16.02 -4.49
C GLN A 225 -16.86 -16.93 -3.58
N LEU A 226 -16.65 -16.85 -2.26
CA LEU A 226 -17.26 -17.76 -1.28
C LEU A 226 -18.54 -17.20 -0.66
N GLY A 227 -18.79 -15.90 -0.81
CA GLY A 227 -19.96 -15.22 -0.30
C GLY A 227 -21.22 -15.44 -1.16
N PRO A 228 -22.27 -14.66 -0.90
CA PRO A 228 -23.60 -14.88 -1.48
C PRO A 228 -23.66 -14.71 -3.01
N ILE A 229 -22.76 -13.90 -3.61
CA ILE A 229 -22.75 -13.61 -5.05
C ILE A 229 -22.06 -14.71 -5.87
N LYS A 230 -21.20 -15.54 -5.25
CA LYS A 230 -20.47 -16.66 -5.90
C LYS A 230 -19.82 -16.28 -7.23
N MET A 231 -19.00 -15.23 -7.22
CA MET A 231 -18.26 -14.80 -8.41
C MET A 231 -17.15 -15.79 -8.78
N SER A 232 -16.83 -15.89 -10.08
CA SER A 232 -15.62 -16.60 -10.52
C SER A 232 -14.35 -15.87 -10.04
N ALA A 233 -13.24 -16.59 -9.90
CA ALA A 233 -11.95 -16.01 -9.50
C ALA A 233 -11.48 -14.88 -10.43
N SER A 234 -11.72 -15.01 -11.74
CA SER A 234 -11.42 -13.95 -12.72
C SER A 234 -12.20 -12.68 -12.45
N LYS A 235 -13.52 -12.83 -12.25
CA LYS A 235 -14.41 -11.69 -12.03
C LYS A 235 -14.09 -10.98 -10.70
N ALA A 236 -13.72 -11.75 -9.68
CA ALA A 236 -13.24 -11.21 -8.41
C ALA A 236 -11.89 -10.46 -8.56
N ALA A 237 -10.99 -10.95 -9.40
CA ALA A 237 -9.74 -10.26 -9.73
C ALA A 237 -10.00 -8.94 -10.49
N ASP A 238 -10.97 -8.92 -11.41
CA ASP A 238 -11.38 -7.71 -12.13
C ASP A 238 -11.98 -6.67 -11.18
N VAL A 239 -12.84 -7.08 -10.25
CA VAL A 239 -13.38 -6.18 -9.20
C VAL A 239 -12.24 -5.60 -8.36
N ASN A 240 -11.26 -6.42 -7.98
CA ASN A 240 -10.10 -5.96 -7.23
C ASN A 240 -9.21 -5.01 -8.05
N ALA A 241 -9.06 -5.22 -9.36
CA ALA A 241 -8.35 -4.30 -10.24
C ALA A 241 -9.07 -2.94 -10.30
N VAL A 242 -10.41 -2.94 -10.38
CA VAL A 242 -11.22 -1.72 -10.35
C VAL A 242 -11.12 -0.99 -9.00
N LEU A 243 -11.15 -1.71 -7.87
CA LEU A 243 -10.91 -1.14 -6.55
C LEU A 243 -9.52 -0.46 -6.46
N ASN A 244 -8.48 -1.13 -6.94
CA ASN A 244 -7.13 -0.54 -6.93
C ASN A 244 -7.04 0.67 -7.87
N ALA A 245 -7.78 0.65 -8.98
CA ALA A 245 -7.84 1.76 -9.92
C ALA A 245 -8.59 2.97 -9.32
N SER A 246 -9.73 2.75 -8.66
CA SER A 246 -10.48 3.81 -7.97
C SER A 246 -9.67 4.41 -6.84
N LEU A 247 -8.97 3.61 -6.03
CA LEU A 247 -8.05 4.10 -5.00
C LEU A 247 -6.93 4.97 -5.59
N THR A 248 -6.38 4.58 -6.75
CA THR A 248 -5.32 5.34 -7.43
C THR A 248 -5.85 6.68 -7.95
N VAL A 249 -6.99 6.66 -8.65
CA VAL A 249 -7.66 7.87 -9.15
C VAL A 249 -8.09 8.77 -7.99
N GLY A 250 -8.62 8.19 -6.92
CA GLY A 250 -8.99 8.89 -5.69
C GLY A 250 -7.79 9.59 -5.07
N LYS A 251 -6.64 8.93 -4.94
CA LYS A 251 -5.38 9.54 -4.47
C LYS A 251 -4.91 10.69 -5.37
N LEU A 252 -5.03 10.56 -6.71
CA LEU A 252 -4.70 11.64 -7.64
C LEU A 252 -5.62 12.86 -7.46
N ILE A 253 -6.94 12.64 -7.45
CA ILE A 253 -7.93 13.70 -7.24
C ILE A 253 -7.70 14.38 -5.88
N SER A 254 -7.49 13.57 -4.83
CA SER A 254 -7.17 14.03 -3.48
C SER A 254 -5.91 14.90 -3.47
N THR A 255 -4.86 14.51 -4.21
CA THR A 255 -3.62 15.32 -4.36
C THR A 255 -3.91 16.71 -4.92
N PHE A 256 -4.74 16.82 -5.97
CA PHE A 256 -5.12 18.12 -6.54
C PHE A 256 -5.97 18.94 -5.58
N ILE A 257 -6.87 18.30 -4.83
CA ILE A 257 -7.70 18.95 -3.81
C ILE A 257 -6.82 19.46 -2.65
N ALA A 258 -5.80 18.70 -2.25
CA ALA A 258 -4.87 19.07 -1.17
C ALA A 258 -4.09 20.36 -1.45
N LEU A 259 -3.94 20.74 -2.73
CA LEU A 259 -3.32 22.02 -3.10
C LEU A 259 -4.17 23.23 -2.71
N LYS A 260 -5.49 23.07 -2.56
CA LYS A 260 -6.43 24.18 -2.30
C LYS A 260 -7.16 24.05 -0.96
N VAL A 261 -7.26 22.85 -0.41
CA VAL A 261 -8.09 22.56 0.77
C VAL A 261 -7.22 22.19 1.97
N LYS A 262 -7.62 22.66 3.16
CA LYS A 262 -6.94 22.33 4.42
C LYS A 262 -7.16 20.85 4.78
N ALA A 263 -6.13 20.21 5.35
CA ALA A 263 -6.14 18.79 5.72
C ALA A 263 -7.36 18.38 6.60
N ASN A 264 -7.79 19.23 7.53
CA ASN A 264 -8.94 18.93 8.41
C ASN A 264 -10.25 18.72 7.63
N ILE A 265 -10.48 19.50 6.57
CA ILE A 265 -11.68 19.39 5.73
C ILE A 265 -11.58 18.11 4.90
N MET A 266 -10.41 17.84 4.32
CA MET A 266 -10.14 16.64 3.55
C MET A 266 -10.42 15.36 4.35
N LEU A 267 -10.03 15.32 5.63
CA LEU A 267 -10.25 14.17 6.51
C LEU A 267 -11.74 13.91 6.77
N ILE A 268 -12.53 14.96 6.96
CA ILE A 268 -13.99 14.83 7.15
C ILE A 268 -14.65 14.26 5.89
N TYR A 269 -14.28 14.75 4.70
CA TYR A 269 -14.81 14.22 3.44
C TYR A 269 -14.49 12.74 3.25
N HIS A 270 -13.26 12.31 3.54
CA HIS A 270 -12.88 10.90 3.43
C HIS A 270 -13.67 10.02 4.40
N MET A 271 -13.86 10.46 5.65
CA MET A 271 -14.64 9.70 6.64
C MET A 271 -16.10 9.52 6.21
N VAL A 272 -16.72 10.57 5.64
CA VAL A 272 -18.11 10.50 5.14
C VAL A 272 -18.20 9.58 3.93
N LEU A 273 -17.28 9.68 2.96
CA LEU A 273 -17.25 8.81 1.79
C LEU A 273 -17.09 7.34 2.15
N LEU A 274 -16.17 7.02 3.06
CA LEU A 274 -15.95 5.66 3.53
C LEU A 274 -17.19 5.11 4.26
N ALA A 275 -17.84 5.91 5.11
CA ALA A 275 -19.06 5.49 5.80
C ALA A 275 -20.20 5.19 4.81
N ILE A 276 -20.38 6.03 3.79
CA ILE A 276 -21.37 5.80 2.72
C ILE A 276 -21.02 4.53 1.95
N SER A 277 -19.76 4.36 1.56
CA SER A 277 -19.30 3.21 0.79
C SER A 277 -19.56 1.89 1.53
N GLN A 278 -19.21 1.83 2.83
CA GLN A 278 -19.46 0.65 3.65
C GLN A 278 -20.96 0.36 3.82
N ALA A 279 -21.80 1.40 3.96
CA ALA A 279 -23.25 1.22 4.00
C ALA A 279 -23.78 0.64 2.68
N VAL A 280 -23.33 1.16 1.53
CA VAL A 280 -23.70 0.66 0.20
C VAL A 280 -23.34 -0.81 0.04
N LEU A 281 -22.12 -1.21 0.44
CA LEU A 281 -21.69 -2.61 0.37
C LEU A 281 -22.46 -3.52 1.33
N TYR A 282 -22.77 -3.04 2.54
CA TYR A 282 -23.51 -3.82 3.53
C TYR A 282 -24.93 -4.15 3.04
N PHE A 283 -25.68 -3.16 2.56
CA PHE A 283 -27.03 -3.35 2.03
C PHE A 283 -27.05 -4.00 0.65
N GLY A 284 -26.03 -3.74 -0.15
CA GLY A 284 -25.88 -4.21 -1.53
C GLY A 284 -25.31 -5.60 -1.70
N ARG A 285 -24.99 -6.31 -0.61
CA ARG A 285 -24.20 -7.57 -0.62
C ARG A 285 -24.74 -8.70 -1.50
N ASN A 286 -26.01 -8.67 -1.90
CA ASN A 286 -26.63 -9.70 -2.74
C ASN A 286 -26.67 -9.30 -4.23
N SER A 287 -26.34 -8.06 -4.56
CA SER A 287 -26.36 -7.54 -5.93
C SER A 287 -24.94 -7.35 -6.43
N GLU A 288 -24.62 -8.01 -7.53
CA GLU A 288 -23.34 -7.85 -8.19
C GLU A 288 -23.04 -6.38 -8.54
N VAL A 289 -24.01 -5.65 -9.12
CA VAL A 289 -23.81 -4.27 -9.55
C VAL A 289 -23.46 -3.36 -8.37
N ILE A 290 -24.09 -3.57 -7.21
CA ILE A 290 -23.84 -2.73 -6.04
C ILE A 290 -22.46 -3.02 -5.45
N VAL A 291 -21.95 -4.26 -5.57
CA VAL A 291 -20.57 -4.57 -5.18
C VAL A 291 -19.56 -3.86 -6.07
N TRP A 292 -19.78 -3.79 -7.38
CA TRP A 292 -18.92 -3.00 -8.27
C TRP A 292 -18.92 -1.52 -7.88
N VAL A 293 -20.10 -0.92 -7.70
CA VAL A 293 -20.24 0.50 -7.33
C VAL A 293 -19.63 0.79 -5.96
N GLY A 294 -19.85 -0.09 -4.98
CA GLY A 294 -19.29 0.06 -3.64
C GLY A 294 -17.76 0.02 -3.64
N ASN A 295 -17.13 -0.88 -4.41
CA ASN A 295 -15.67 -0.91 -4.53
C ASN A 295 -15.08 0.34 -5.20
N VAL A 296 -15.82 0.99 -6.12
CA VAL A 296 -15.39 2.26 -6.71
C VAL A 296 -15.45 3.41 -5.70
N LEU A 297 -16.35 3.33 -4.71
CA LEU A 297 -16.56 4.37 -3.70
C LEU A 297 -15.65 4.25 -2.47
N ILE A 298 -15.05 3.08 -2.21
CA ILE A 298 -14.00 2.90 -1.19
C ILE A 298 -12.75 3.69 -1.58
#